data_AF-A0ABC8RJN8-F1
#
_entry.id   AF-A0ABC8RJN8-F1
#
_cell.length_a   1.000
_cell.length_b   1.000
_cell.length_c   1.000
_cell.angle_alpha   90.00
_cell.angle_beta   90.00
_cell.angle_gamma   90.00
#
_symmetry.space_group_name_H-M   'P 1'
#
loop_
_entity.id
_entity.type
_entity.pdbx_description
1 polymer ?
#
loop_
_entity_poly.entity_id
_entity_poly.type
_entity_poly.pdbx_seq_one_letter_code
_entity_poly.pdbx_strand_id
1 'polypeptide(L)'
;VNLTVIDLPGLTKVAVEGQSESIVEDIEMMVRSYVEKPNSIILAISPANQDIATSDAIKLAKEVDPTGERTFGVLTKLDLMDKGTNALDVWVLSIMFKVLEGRAYRLQHPWVGIVNRSQADINKNVDMIVARRKEQEYFDSSPEYGHLTHKMGSEYLAKLLSKHLETVIRQRIPSIIALINKTIDELNAELDRIGRPISLDGGAQLYTILEMCRAFDRIFKEHLDGGRPGGDRIYGVFDNQLPAALKKLPLDRHLSSNNVRKVVSEADGYQPHLVAPEQGYRRLIDGSLGFFKGPAEASVDAVHFVLKELVRKSIAETQELKRFPSLQSDIAAAANDSLERFRDDSRKTVLRLVEMESSYLTVEFFRKLQLEPEKNSNPSGPNADRYSDNHLRRIGSNVSAYVGMVCDTLRSSIPKAVVYCQVLQAKKALLNQFYAQVGRRETRFNIFSLIDI
;
A
#
# COMPACT_ATOMS: atom_id res chain seq x y z
N VAL A 1 32.25 15.28 -31.40
CA VAL A 1 31.86 14.03 -30.68
C VAL A 1 33.00 13.05 -30.85
N ASN A 2 33.45 12.39 -29.78
CA ASN A 2 34.47 11.33 -29.88
C ASN A 2 33.77 10.06 -30.37
N LEU A 3 34.31 9.40 -31.38
CA LEU A 3 33.76 8.17 -31.94
C LEU A 3 34.27 6.98 -31.11
N THR A 4 33.36 6.21 -30.51
CA THR A 4 33.69 4.93 -29.90
C THR A 4 33.38 3.83 -30.91
N VAL A 5 34.39 3.05 -31.30
CA VAL A 5 34.25 1.95 -32.25
C VAL A 5 34.52 0.65 -31.52
N ILE A 6 33.70 -0.36 -31.79
CA ILE A 6 33.90 -1.72 -31.30
C ILE A 6 34.42 -2.53 -32.47
N ASP A 7 35.63 -3.07 -32.35
CA ASP A 7 36.19 -3.98 -33.33
C ASP A 7 35.67 -5.39 -33.06
N LEU A 8 35.12 -6.03 -34.09
CA LEU A 8 34.53 -7.36 -34.01
C LEU A 8 35.43 -8.35 -34.76
N PRO A 9 35.48 -9.62 -34.35
CA PRO A 9 36.30 -10.61 -35.05
C PRO A 9 35.91 -10.71 -36.53
N GLY A 10 36.90 -10.91 -37.39
CA GLY A 10 36.67 -11.12 -38.82
C GLY A 10 35.90 -12.42 -39.07
N LEU A 11 34.92 -12.38 -39.97
CA LEU A 11 34.15 -13.57 -40.37
C LEU A 11 35.08 -14.53 -41.14
N THR A 12 35.39 -15.68 -40.55
CA THR A 12 36.19 -16.74 -41.17
C THR A 12 35.29 -17.84 -41.74
N LYS A 13 35.66 -18.41 -42.89
CA LYS A 13 34.88 -19.49 -43.56
C LYS A 13 35.36 -20.89 -43.22
N VAL A 14 36.53 -21.03 -42.60
CA VAL A 14 37.18 -22.32 -42.33
C VAL A 14 37.84 -22.26 -40.95
N ALA A 15 37.64 -23.30 -40.15
CA ALA A 15 38.35 -23.49 -38.89
C ALA A 15 39.83 -23.80 -39.17
N VAL A 16 40.75 -23.08 -38.51
CA VAL A 16 42.19 -23.34 -38.61
C VAL A 16 42.55 -24.51 -37.69
N GLU A 17 43.60 -25.28 -38.01
CA GLU A 17 44.08 -26.38 -37.16
C GLU A 17 44.25 -25.95 -35.69
N GLY A 18 43.53 -26.61 -34.79
CA GLY A 18 43.52 -26.31 -33.34
C GLY A 18 42.32 -25.51 -32.84
N GLN A 19 41.41 -25.05 -33.71
CA GLN A 19 40.13 -24.43 -33.32
C GLN A 19 38.97 -25.44 -33.34
N SER A 20 37.91 -25.18 -32.56
CA SER A 20 36.69 -26.00 -32.60
C SER A 20 35.99 -25.87 -33.95
N GLU A 21 35.29 -26.92 -34.39
CA GLU A 21 34.47 -26.86 -35.62
C GLU A 21 33.34 -25.80 -35.53
N SER A 22 32.92 -25.44 -34.31
CA SER A 22 31.89 -24.41 -34.03
C SER A 22 32.38 -22.96 -34.13
N ILE A 23 33.69 -22.71 -34.26
CA ILE A 23 34.24 -21.36 -34.11
C ILE A 23 33.64 -20.34 -35.09
N VAL A 24 33.27 -20.80 -36.28
CA VAL A 24 32.62 -19.97 -37.32
C VAL A 24 31.24 -19.50 -36.85
N GLU A 25 30.44 -20.41 -36.32
CA GLU A 25 29.10 -20.10 -35.77
C GLU A 25 29.20 -19.23 -34.52
N ASP A 26 30.17 -19.50 -33.63
CA ASP A 26 30.40 -18.73 -32.41
C ASP A 26 30.78 -17.27 -32.72
N ILE A 27 31.66 -17.07 -33.71
CA ILE A 27 32.04 -15.73 -34.18
C ILE A 27 30.83 -15.03 -34.80
N GLU A 28 30.07 -15.71 -35.67
CA GLU A 28 28.89 -15.11 -36.28
C GLU A 28 27.83 -14.71 -35.24
N MET A 29 27.54 -15.57 -34.27
CA MET A 29 26.60 -15.31 -33.18
C MET A 29 27.07 -14.14 -32.30
N MET A 30 28.36 -14.08 -32.01
CA MET A 30 28.95 -12.94 -31.30
C MET A 30 28.73 -11.64 -32.08
N VAL A 31 29.08 -11.60 -33.36
CA VAL A 31 28.88 -10.41 -34.21
C VAL A 31 27.40 -10.01 -34.24
N ARG A 32 26.48 -10.97 -34.45
CA ARG A 32 25.02 -10.75 -34.43
C ARG A 32 24.55 -10.07 -33.14
N SER A 33 25.04 -10.51 -31.98
CA SER A 33 24.66 -9.91 -30.68
C SER A 33 24.97 -8.40 -30.56
N TYR A 34 25.96 -7.90 -31.33
CA TYR A 34 26.28 -6.47 -31.40
C TYR A 34 25.49 -5.75 -32.50
N VAL A 35 25.35 -6.37 -33.68
CA VAL A 35 24.72 -5.72 -34.84
C VAL A 35 23.19 -5.77 -34.82
N GLU A 36 22.56 -6.69 -34.09
CA GLU A 36 21.09 -6.75 -33.95
C GLU A 36 20.50 -5.60 -33.11
N LYS A 37 21.32 -4.98 -32.26
CA LYS A 37 20.88 -3.85 -31.43
C LYS A 37 20.43 -2.69 -32.35
N PRO A 38 19.20 -2.18 -32.23
CA PRO A 38 18.69 -1.13 -33.13
C PRO A 38 19.43 0.23 -32.95
N ASN A 39 20.22 0.36 -31.88
CA ASN A 39 21.01 1.55 -31.55
C ASN A 39 22.50 1.38 -31.89
N SER A 40 22.85 0.52 -32.87
CA SER A 40 24.22 0.38 -33.36
C SER A 40 24.35 0.84 -34.81
N ILE A 41 25.49 1.45 -35.13
CA ILE A 41 25.91 1.78 -36.49
C ILE A 41 26.72 0.60 -37.01
N ILE A 42 26.36 0.08 -38.19
CA ILE A 42 27.07 -1.02 -38.83
C ILE A 42 28.05 -0.45 -39.85
N LEU A 43 29.34 -0.73 -39.68
CA LEU A 43 30.38 -0.38 -40.63
C LEU A 43 30.76 -1.62 -41.45
N ALA A 44 30.19 -1.76 -42.64
CA ALA A 44 30.45 -2.89 -43.51
C ALA A 44 31.69 -2.62 -44.38
N ILE A 45 32.83 -3.13 -43.94
CA ILE A 45 34.12 -2.94 -44.60
C ILE A 45 34.32 -4.04 -45.66
N SER A 46 34.70 -3.66 -46.88
CA SER A 46 35.02 -4.60 -47.95
C SER A 46 36.22 -4.12 -48.75
N PRO A 47 37.18 -4.99 -49.11
CA PRO A 47 38.31 -4.58 -49.91
C PRO A 47 37.90 -4.42 -51.39
N ALA A 48 38.41 -3.38 -52.05
CA ALA A 48 38.02 -3.02 -53.41
C ALA A 48 38.51 -4.03 -54.47
N ASN A 49 39.54 -4.82 -54.15
CA ASN A 49 40.07 -5.85 -55.03
C ASN A 49 39.29 -7.18 -54.98
N GLN A 50 38.16 -7.24 -54.26
CA GLN A 50 37.28 -8.41 -54.20
C GLN A 50 35.86 -8.03 -54.61
N ASP A 51 35.09 -9.02 -55.06
CA ASP A 51 33.69 -8.79 -55.42
C ASP A 51 32.82 -8.54 -54.16
N ILE A 52 32.23 -7.35 -54.08
CA ILE A 52 31.31 -6.95 -53.01
C ILE A 52 30.13 -7.92 -52.89
N ALA A 53 29.70 -8.58 -53.98
CA ALA A 53 28.63 -9.57 -53.94
C ALA A 53 28.92 -10.74 -53.00
N THR A 54 30.20 -11.02 -52.76
CA THR A 54 30.68 -12.13 -51.91
C THR A 54 31.02 -11.69 -50.49
N SER A 55 30.80 -10.41 -50.14
CA SER A 55 31.12 -9.84 -48.83
C SER A 55 30.15 -10.33 -47.74
N ASP A 56 30.67 -11.11 -46.80
CA ASP A 56 29.88 -11.61 -45.67
C ASP A 56 29.43 -10.47 -44.74
N ALA A 57 30.22 -9.39 -44.63
CA ALA A 57 29.85 -8.21 -43.86
C ALA A 57 28.60 -7.52 -44.42
N ILE A 58 28.48 -7.40 -45.75
CA ILE A 58 27.30 -6.82 -46.41
C ILE A 58 26.10 -7.75 -46.32
N LYS A 59 26.32 -9.06 -46.46
CA LYS A 59 25.27 -10.06 -46.29
C LYS A 59 24.66 -9.98 -44.88
N LEU A 60 25.51 -10.01 -43.85
CA LEU A 60 25.08 -9.92 -42.45
C LEU A 60 24.38 -8.59 -42.16
N ALA A 61 24.92 -7.47 -42.66
CA ALA A 61 24.31 -6.16 -42.49
C ALA A 61 22.89 -6.09 -43.10
N LYS A 62 22.69 -6.67 -44.30
CA LYS A 62 21.36 -6.71 -44.94
C LYS A 62 20.35 -7.59 -44.21
N GLU A 63 20.80 -8.62 -43.52
CA GLU A 63 19.90 -9.48 -42.72
C GLU A 63 19.37 -8.75 -41.48
N VAL A 64 20.20 -7.91 -40.84
CA VAL A 64 19.82 -7.18 -39.61
C VAL A 64 19.36 -5.72 -39.85
N ASP A 65 19.62 -5.19 -41.04
CA ASP A 65 19.19 -3.85 -41.52
C ASP A 65 18.85 -3.91 -43.02
N PRO A 66 17.70 -4.52 -43.39
CA PRO A 66 17.29 -4.65 -44.79
C PRO A 66 17.09 -3.30 -45.50
N THR A 67 16.74 -2.27 -44.73
CA THR A 67 16.52 -0.90 -45.20
C THR A 67 17.82 -0.12 -45.40
N GLY A 68 18.93 -0.56 -44.79
CA GLY A 68 20.23 0.11 -44.86
C GLY A 68 20.27 1.45 -44.13
N GLU A 69 19.40 1.69 -43.14
CA GLU A 69 19.25 2.98 -42.45
C GLU A 69 20.38 3.27 -41.46
N ARG A 70 21.08 2.23 -41.00
CA ARG A 70 22.18 2.33 -40.01
C ARG A 70 23.45 1.64 -40.49
N THR A 71 23.50 1.27 -41.77
CA THR A 71 24.63 0.58 -42.41
C THR A 71 25.41 1.53 -43.31
N PHE A 72 26.73 1.61 -43.08
CA PHE A 72 27.69 2.37 -43.88
C PHE A 72 28.65 1.41 -44.59
N GLY A 73 28.75 1.53 -45.90
CA GLY A 73 29.70 0.75 -46.70
C GLY A 73 31.06 1.44 -46.78
N VAL A 74 32.14 0.70 -46.52
CA VAL A 74 33.51 1.21 -46.63
C VAL A 74 34.31 0.34 -47.60
N LEU A 75 34.87 0.96 -48.63
CA LEU A 75 35.79 0.31 -49.57
C LEU A 75 37.23 0.62 -49.17
N THR A 76 38.01 -0.40 -48.87
CA THR A 76 39.43 -0.29 -48.52
C THR A 76 40.32 -0.83 -49.63
N LYS A 77 41.63 -0.53 -49.60
CA LYS A 77 42.61 -1.02 -50.58
C LYS A 77 42.33 -0.61 -52.03
N LEU A 78 41.79 0.59 -52.24
CA LEU A 78 41.53 1.14 -53.59
C LEU A 78 42.81 1.26 -54.43
N ASP A 79 43.93 1.53 -53.77
CA ASP A 79 45.26 1.65 -54.39
C ASP A 79 45.78 0.36 -55.05
N LEU A 80 45.23 -0.80 -54.66
CA LEU A 80 45.58 -2.09 -55.26
C LEU A 80 44.85 -2.36 -56.58
N MET A 81 43.79 -1.61 -56.89
CA MET A 81 43.07 -1.74 -58.16
C MET A 81 43.82 -1.10 -59.33
N ASP A 82 44.56 -0.02 -59.07
CA ASP A 82 45.17 0.78 -60.13
C ASP A 82 46.51 0.20 -60.63
N LYS A 83 47.14 -0.68 -59.86
CA LYS A 83 48.51 -1.19 -60.12
C LYS A 83 48.57 -2.52 -60.88
N GLY A 84 47.44 -3.11 -61.26
CA GLY A 84 47.40 -4.52 -61.71
C GLY A 84 46.40 -4.86 -62.81
N THR A 85 45.87 -3.89 -63.56
CA THR A 85 44.67 -4.05 -64.39
C THR A 85 44.81 -5.11 -65.51
N ASN A 86 44.32 -6.34 -65.26
CA ASN A 86 43.92 -7.28 -66.30
C ASN A 86 42.49 -6.96 -66.78
N ALA A 87 42.03 -7.55 -67.89
CA ALA A 87 40.69 -7.29 -68.44
C ALA A 87 39.53 -7.61 -67.46
N LEU A 88 39.73 -8.51 -66.50
CA LEU A 88 38.80 -8.79 -65.40
C LEU A 88 38.76 -7.63 -64.38
N ASP A 89 39.89 -6.98 -64.13
CA ASP A 89 40.00 -5.88 -63.16
C ASP A 89 39.34 -4.60 -63.66
N VAL A 90 39.25 -4.39 -64.99
CA VAL A 90 38.50 -3.26 -65.58
C VAL A 90 37.01 -3.35 -65.25
N TRP A 91 36.44 -4.56 -65.25
CA TRP A 91 35.03 -4.76 -64.92
C TRP A 91 34.77 -4.54 -63.43
N VAL A 92 35.66 -5.06 -62.57
CA VAL A 92 35.60 -4.83 -61.12
C VAL A 92 35.73 -3.33 -60.81
N LEU A 93 36.64 -2.61 -61.49
CA LEU A 93 36.83 -1.17 -61.34
C LEU A 93 35.56 -0.40 -61.70
N SER A 94 34.90 -0.76 -62.80
CA SER A 94 33.62 -0.15 -63.21
C SER A 94 32.51 -0.39 -62.18
N ILE A 95 32.48 -1.55 -61.53
CA ILE A 95 31.50 -1.85 -60.47
C ILE A 95 31.82 -1.07 -59.21
N MET A 96 33.07 -1.00 -58.78
CA MET A 96 33.47 -0.23 -57.59
C MET A 96 33.12 1.25 -57.78
N PHE A 97 33.36 1.77 -58.98
CA PHE A 97 32.96 3.13 -59.34
C PHE A 97 31.43 3.32 -59.22
N LYS A 98 30.63 2.39 -59.77
CA LYS A 98 29.17 2.42 -59.62
C LYS A 98 28.71 2.28 -58.16
N VAL A 99 29.44 1.57 -57.31
CA VAL A 99 29.15 1.45 -55.87
C VAL A 99 29.38 2.79 -55.18
N LEU A 100 30.53 3.42 -55.41
CA LEU A 100 30.88 4.73 -54.84
C LEU A 100 29.92 5.85 -55.30
N GLU A 101 29.42 5.78 -56.54
CA GLU A 101 28.38 6.69 -57.04
C GLU A 101 26.95 6.35 -56.56
N GLY A 102 26.77 5.27 -55.80
CA GLY A 102 25.45 4.81 -55.33
C GLY A 102 24.55 4.24 -56.45
N ARG A 103 25.13 3.84 -57.58
CA ARG A 103 24.42 3.21 -58.71
C ARG A 103 24.30 1.69 -58.55
N ALA A 104 25.18 1.06 -57.78
CA ALA A 104 25.17 -0.37 -57.44
C ALA A 104 25.23 -0.56 -55.91
N TYR A 105 24.67 -1.66 -55.39
CA TYR A 105 24.61 -1.99 -53.95
C TYR A 105 24.15 -0.81 -53.07
N ARG A 106 22.97 -0.25 -53.40
CA ARG A 106 22.43 0.95 -52.74
C ARG A 106 22.21 0.72 -51.25
N LEU A 107 22.77 1.63 -50.45
CA LEU A 107 22.51 1.82 -49.03
C LEU A 107 21.88 3.22 -48.86
N GLN A 108 21.21 3.48 -47.73
CA GLN A 108 20.69 4.84 -47.45
C GLN A 108 21.84 5.83 -47.19
N HIS A 109 22.96 5.33 -46.68
CA HIS A 109 24.20 6.09 -46.49
C HIS A 109 25.19 5.82 -47.63
N PRO A 110 26.01 6.81 -48.01
CA PRO A 110 26.96 6.65 -49.11
C PRO A 110 28.06 5.64 -48.76
N TRP A 111 28.58 4.98 -49.79
CA TRP A 111 29.83 4.23 -49.71
C TRP A 111 31.01 5.19 -49.63
N VAL A 112 31.98 4.91 -48.75
CA VAL A 112 33.19 5.71 -48.60
C VAL A 112 34.42 4.88 -48.92
N GLY A 113 35.21 5.35 -49.88
CA GLY A 113 36.50 4.80 -50.22
C GLY A 113 37.59 5.31 -49.29
N ILE A 114 38.46 4.42 -48.81
CA ILE A 114 39.62 4.75 -47.97
C ILE A 114 40.88 4.05 -48.49
N VAL A 115 42.03 4.69 -48.28
CA VAL A 115 43.35 4.11 -48.53
C VAL A 115 44.14 4.13 -47.23
N ASN A 116 44.48 2.94 -46.76
CA ASN A 116 45.23 2.74 -45.53
C ASN A 116 46.72 2.50 -45.81
N ARG A 117 47.53 2.49 -44.74
CA ARG A 117 48.94 2.12 -44.82
C ARG A 117 49.10 0.71 -45.41
N SER A 118 50.01 0.56 -46.37
CA SER A 118 50.41 -0.75 -46.88
C SER A 118 51.24 -1.51 -45.85
N GLN A 119 51.43 -2.82 -46.03
CA GLN A 119 52.30 -3.61 -45.15
C GLN A 119 53.74 -3.06 -45.12
N ALA A 120 54.21 -2.50 -46.24
CA ALA A 120 55.53 -1.86 -46.32
C ALA A 120 55.58 -0.55 -45.51
N ASP A 121 54.51 0.25 -45.51
CA ASP A 121 54.41 1.48 -44.70
C ASP A 121 54.31 1.16 -43.20
N ILE A 122 53.62 0.07 -42.84
CA ILE A 122 53.54 -0.42 -41.47
C ILE A 122 54.93 -0.85 -40.97
N ASN A 123 55.65 -1.65 -41.76
CA ASN A 123 57.00 -2.10 -41.41
C ASN A 123 58.01 -0.94 -41.29
N LYS A 124 57.76 0.17 -42.02
CA LYS A 124 58.55 1.40 -41.96
C LYS A 124 58.09 2.39 -40.88
N ASN A 125 57.08 2.05 -40.07
CA ASN A 125 56.49 2.92 -39.06
C ASN A 125 56.10 4.31 -39.58
N VAL A 126 55.52 4.37 -40.78
CA VAL A 126 55.04 5.65 -41.34
C VAL A 126 53.96 6.25 -40.43
N ASP A 127 54.15 7.53 -40.08
CA ASP A 127 53.21 8.31 -39.25
C ASP A 127 51.82 8.39 -39.90
N MET A 128 50.77 8.34 -39.08
CA MET A 128 49.38 8.44 -39.53
C MET A 128 49.05 9.79 -40.19
N ILE A 129 49.69 10.89 -39.78
CA ILE A 129 49.54 12.21 -40.42
C ILE A 129 50.05 12.14 -41.86
N VAL A 130 51.20 11.50 -42.06
CA VAL A 130 51.78 11.31 -43.40
C VAL A 130 50.91 10.37 -44.23
N ALA A 131 50.38 9.29 -43.63
CA ALA A 131 49.48 8.37 -44.32
C ALA A 131 48.19 9.06 -44.80
N ARG A 132 47.57 9.92 -43.98
CA ARG A 132 46.40 10.71 -44.36
C ARG A 132 46.70 11.70 -45.49
N ARG A 133 47.87 12.35 -45.46
CA ARG A 133 48.27 13.24 -46.55
C ARG A 133 48.44 12.47 -47.86
N LYS A 134 49.05 11.28 -47.82
CA LYS A 134 49.16 10.39 -48.98
C LYS A 134 47.80 9.92 -49.49
N GLU A 135 46.85 9.62 -48.60
CA GLU A 135 45.47 9.27 -48.96
C GLU A 135 44.79 10.42 -49.72
N GLN A 136 44.92 11.64 -49.21
CA GLN A 136 44.39 12.84 -49.85
C GLN A 136 45.04 13.08 -51.23
N GLU A 137 46.38 13.03 -51.30
CA GLU A 137 47.15 13.14 -52.55
C GLU A 137 46.74 12.07 -53.57
N TYR A 138 46.47 10.83 -53.13
CA TYR A 138 45.98 9.75 -54.00
C TYR A 138 44.63 10.09 -54.62
N PHE A 139 43.64 10.50 -53.81
CA PHE A 139 42.32 10.85 -54.36
C PHE A 139 42.38 12.09 -55.25
N ASP A 140 43.18 13.10 -54.91
CA ASP A 140 43.34 14.32 -55.71
C ASP A 140 44.06 14.08 -57.05
N SER A 141 45.00 13.14 -57.10
CA SER A 141 45.78 12.83 -58.32
C SER A 141 45.19 11.72 -59.19
N SER A 142 44.20 10.97 -58.69
CA SER A 142 43.58 9.86 -59.41
C SER A 142 42.63 10.34 -60.53
N PRO A 143 42.85 9.95 -61.80
CA PRO A 143 41.95 10.31 -62.91
C PRO A 143 40.51 9.83 -62.71
N GLU A 144 40.32 8.63 -62.15
CA GLU A 144 39.01 8.02 -61.95
C GLU A 144 38.27 8.57 -60.73
N TYR A 145 39.00 8.90 -59.66
CA TYR A 145 38.41 9.26 -58.36
C TYR A 145 38.45 10.75 -58.01
N GLY A 146 39.17 11.58 -58.77
CA GLY A 146 39.40 12.99 -58.43
C GLY A 146 38.13 13.85 -58.29
N HIS A 147 37.05 13.51 -59.00
CA HIS A 147 35.76 14.20 -58.82
C HIS A 147 35.01 13.79 -57.55
N LEU A 148 35.38 12.66 -56.93
CA LEU A 148 34.79 12.14 -55.70
C LEU A 148 35.61 12.48 -54.45
N THR A 149 36.76 13.15 -54.56
CA THR A 149 37.67 13.36 -53.43
C THR A 149 37.00 13.96 -52.19
N HIS A 150 36.06 14.90 -52.37
CA HIS A 150 35.30 15.51 -51.27
C HIS A 150 34.37 14.55 -50.49
N LYS A 151 34.14 13.34 -51.00
CA LYS A 151 33.31 12.26 -50.42
C LYS A 151 34.12 11.02 -50.05
N MET A 152 35.45 11.07 -50.16
CA MET A 152 36.36 9.94 -49.91
C MET A 152 37.34 10.26 -48.79
N GLY A 153 38.01 9.21 -48.30
CA GLY A 153 39.08 9.30 -47.32
C GLY A 153 38.63 9.11 -45.87
N SER A 154 39.61 8.77 -45.05
CA SER A 154 39.43 8.47 -43.63
C SER A 154 38.91 9.68 -42.82
N GLU A 155 39.29 10.91 -43.18
CA GLU A 155 38.83 12.12 -42.51
C GLU A 155 37.35 12.41 -42.81
N TYR A 156 36.92 12.24 -44.06
CA TYR A 156 35.51 12.37 -44.44
C TYR A 156 34.66 11.31 -43.75
N LEU A 157 35.11 10.04 -43.74
CA LEU A 157 34.44 8.95 -43.04
C LEU A 157 34.25 9.27 -41.55
N ALA A 158 35.30 9.74 -40.87
CA ALA A 158 35.23 10.09 -39.45
C ALA A 158 34.22 11.22 -39.18
N LYS A 159 34.17 12.26 -40.03
CA LYS A 159 33.19 13.35 -39.93
C LYS A 159 31.77 12.85 -40.18
N LEU A 160 31.58 12.00 -41.18
CA LEU A 160 30.28 11.40 -41.53
C LEU A 160 29.72 10.57 -40.36
N LEU A 161 30.53 9.65 -39.83
CA LEU A 161 30.15 8.79 -38.70
C LEU A 161 29.87 9.61 -37.44
N SER A 162 30.68 10.63 -37.16
CA SER A 162 30.48 11.51 -35.99
C SER A 162 29.16 12.28 -36.06
N LYS A 163 28.81 12.82 -37.23
CA LYS A 163 27.55 13.55 -37.43
C LYS A 163 26.33 12.63 -37.33
N HIS A 164 26.43 11.43 -37.90
CA HIS A 164 25.36 10.44 -37.81
C HIS A 164 25.16 9.98 -36.36
N LEU A 165 26.24 9.65 -35.65
CA LEU A 165 26.20 9.27 -34.24
C LEU A 165 25.59 10.38 -33.38
N GLU A 166 25.94 11.65 -33.59
CA GLU A 166 25.32 12.78 -32.88
C GLU A 166 23.81 12.83 -33.09
N THR A 167 23.36 12.61 -34.33
CA THR A 167 21.94 12.63 -34.68
C THR A 167 21.18 11.51 -33.98
N VAL A 168 21.73 10.28 -34.02
CA VAL A 168 21.13 9.10 -33.36
C VAL A 168 21.08 9.29 -31.85
N ILE A 169 22.16 9.76 -31.23
CA ILE A 169 22.21 10.05 -29.79
C ILE A 169 21.13 11.08 -29.44
N ARG A 170 21.03 12.19 -30.18
CA ARG A 170 20.04 13.25 -29.93
C ARG A 170 18.61 12.75 -30.02
N GLN A 171 18.30 11.88 -30.98
CA GLN A 171 16.97 11.29 -31.14
C GLN A 171 16.62 10.29 -30.02
N ARG A 172 17.62 9.59 -29.46
CA ARG A 172 17.40 8.56 -28.43
C ARG A 172 17.44 9.08 -27.00
N ILE A 173 18.15 10.16 -26.71
CA ILE A 173 18.24 10.75 -25.35
C ILE A 173 16.87 10.90 -24.67
N PRO A 174 15.82 11.46 -25.31
CA PRO A 174 14.52 11.61 -24.66
C PRO A 174 13.91 10.28 -24.22
N SER A 175 14.05 9.23 -25.03
CA SER A 175 13.55 7.88 -24.71
C SER A 175 14.31 7.23 -23.55
N ILE A 176 15.62 7.46 -23.47
CA ILE A 176 16.46 6.96 -22.37
C ILE A 176 16.08 7.66 -21.06
N ILE A 177 15.89 8.99 -21.08
CA ILE A 177 15.44 9.75 -19.91
C ILE A 177 14.07 9.24 -19.44
N ALA A 178 13.13 9.02 -20.36
CA ALA A 178 11.82 8.48 -20.02
C ALA A 178 11.90 7.09 -19.38
N LEU A 179 12.76 6.22 -19.90
CA LEU A 179 12.99 4.88 -19.33
C LEU A 179 13.57 4.98 -17.92
N ILE A 180 14.61 5.80 -17.70
CA ILE A 180 15.23 6.00 -16.39
C ILE A 180 14.21 6.52 -15.38
N ASN A 181 13.43 7.54 -15.75
CA ASN A 181 12.42 8.12 -14.86
C ASN A 181 11.35 7.08 -14.49
N LYS A 182 10.86 6.31 -15.47
CA LYS A 182 9.92 5.22 -15.22
C LYS A 182 10.49 4.18 -14.25
N THR A 183 11.75 3.77 -14.45
CA THR A 183 12.41 2.81 -13.55
C THR A 183 12.62 3.40 -12.15
N ILE A 184 12.94 4.70 -12.03
CA ILE A 184 13.01 5.38 -10.73
C ILE A 184 11.66 5.35 -10.02
N ASP A 185 10.57 5.65 -10.74
CA ASP A 185 9.21 5.64 -10.17
C ASP A 185 8.81 4.23 -9.69
N GLU A 186 9.10 3.20 -10.49
CA GLU A 186 8.85 1.80 -10.12
C GLU A 186 9.64 1.39 -8.86
N LEU A 187 10.94 1.73 -8.80
CA LEU A 187 11.80 1.41 -7.66
C LEU A 187 11.39 2.19 -6.40
N ASN A 188 11.00 3.45 -6.51
CA ASN A 188 10.51 4.24 -5.38
C ASN A 188 9.18 3.68 -4.84
N ALA A 189 8.26 3.27 -5.72
CA ALA A 189 7.00 2.64 -5.30
C ALA A 189 7.24 1.31 -4.57
N GLU A 190 8.23 0.52 -5.01
CA GLU A 190 8.64 -0.69 -4.31
C GLU A 190 9.30 -0.38 -2.95
N LEU A 191 10.16 0.65 -2.90
CA LEU A 191 10.79 1.11 -1.67
C LEU A 191 9.76 1.60 -0.65
N ASP A 192 8.72 2.33 -1.08
CA ASP A 192 7.64 2.79 -0.20
C ASP A 192 6.83 1.60 0.36
N ARG A 193 6.66 0.52 -0.42
CA ARG A 193 6.00 -0.70 0.03
C ARG A 193 6.79 -1.44 1.12
N ILE A 194 8.11 -1.49 0.98
CA ILE A 194 9.03 -2.07 1.98
C ILE A 194 9.17 -1.12 3.19
N GLY A 195 9.12 0.18 2.90
CA GLY A 195 9.24 1.31 3.82
C GLY A 195 10.66 1.56 4.30
N ARG A 196 10.78 2.47 5.27
CA ARG A 196 12.08 3.03 5.67
C ARG A 196 12.92 2.06 6.52
N PRO A 197 14.26 2.13 6.42
CA PRO A 197 15.15 1.34 7.27
C PRO A 197 14.93 1.70 8.74
N ILE A 198 14.90 0.65 9.58
CA ILE A 198 14.82 0.79 11.02
C ILE A 198 16.25 0.87 11.54
N SER A 199 16.54 1.92 12.31
CA SER A 199 17.86 2.07 12.92
C SER A 199 18.15 0.91 13.88
N LEU A 200 19.42 0.51 13.98
CA LEU A 200 19.89 -0.51 14.92
C LEU A 200 19.98 0.02 16.37
N ASP A 201 19.86 1.33 16.55
CA ASP A 201 19.82 1.95 17.86
C ASP A 201 18.47 1.70 18.55
N GLY A 202 18.52 1.20 19.79
CA GLY A 202 17.32 0.88 20.56
C GLY A 202 16.41 2.09 20.80
N GLY A 203 16.98 3.30 20.91
CA GLY A 203 16.23 4.54 21.04
C GLY A 203 15.44 4.89 19.78
N ALA A 204 16.06 4.75 18.61
CA ALA A 204 15.39 4.96 17.33
C ALA A 204 14.32 3.88 17.02
N GLN A 205 14.53 2.63 17.43
CA GLN A 205 13.52 1.57 17.36
C GLN A 205 12.30 1.89 18.24
N LEU A 206 12.54 2.33 19.47
CA LEU A 206 11.49 2.77 20.39
C LEU A 206 10.68 3.93 19.79
N TYR A 207 11.37 4.94 19.25
CA TYR A 207 10.72 6.05 18.56
C TYR A 207 9.81 5.56 17.43
N THR A 208 10.29 4.60 16.63
CA THR A 208 9.54 4.02 15.51
C THR A 208 8.29 3.26 16.00
N ILE A 209 8.41 2.44 17.06
CA ILE A 209 7.26 1.76 17.68
C ILE A 209 6.23 2.79 18.18
N LEU A 210 6.68 3.83 18.86
CA LEU A 210 5.80 4.88 19.40
C LEU A 210 5.11 5.67 18.30
N GLU A 211 5.79 5.92 17.18
CA GLU A 211 5.21 6.57 16.00
C GLU A 211 4.09 5.72 15.40
N MET A 212 4.33 4.40 15.23
CA MET A 212 3.30 3.47 14.75
C MET A 212 2.10 3.37 15.71
N CYS A 213 2.34 3.39 17.03
CA CYS A 213 1.27 3.41 18.01
C CYS A 213 0.45 4.70 17.95
N ARG A 214 1.10 5.85 17.75
CA ARG A 214 0.42 7.15 17.56
C ARG A 214 -0.41 7.17 16.28
N ALA A 215 0.09 6.57 15.20
CA ALA A 215 -0.66 6.44 13.96
C ALA A 215 -1.92 5.60 14.16
N PHE A 216 -1.82 4.45 14.84
CA PHE A 216 -2.96 3.65 15.25
C PHE A 216 -3.94 4.44 16.14
N ASP A 217 -3.46 5.12 17.18
CA ASP A 217 -4.29 5.92 18.08
C ASP A 217 -5.06 7.01 17.34
N ARG A 218 -4.43 7.66 16.34
CA ARG A 218 -5.08 8.66 15.48
C ARG A 218 -6.20 8.03 14.67
N ILE A 219 -5.93 6.93 13.97
CA ILE A 219 -6.94 6.23 13.14
C ILE A 219 -8.10 5.74 14.01
N PHE A 220 -7.82 5.17 15.18
CA PHE A 220 -8.86 4.75 16.13
C PHE A 220 -9.74 5.91 16.58
N LYS A 221 -9.14 7.06 16.92
CA LYS A 221 -9.89 8.28 17.28
C LYS A 221 -10.76 8.78 16.13
N GLU A 222 -10.27 8.75 14.89
CA GLU A 222 -11.07 9.11 13.70
C GLU A 222 -12.27 8.19 13.49
N HIS A 223 -12.10 6.88 13.72
CA HIS A 223 -13.21 5.91 13.71
C HIS A 223 -14.24 6.17 14.82
N LEU A 224 -13.80 6.74 15.95
CA LEU A 224 -14.64 6.97 17.12
C LEU A 224 -15.36 8.33 17.14
N ASP A 225 -14.67 9.42 16.78
CA ASP A 225 -15.14 10.81 16.92
C ASP A 225 -16.15 11.26 15.86
N GLY A 226 -16.40 10.43 14.84
CA GLY A 226 -17.40 10.71 13.81
C GLY A 226 -16.79 11.33 12.55
N GLY A 227 -16.08 10.50 11.78
CA GLY A 227 -15.94 10.63 10.32
C GLY A 227 -16.26 9.33 9.58
N ARG A 228 -16.69 8.31 10.33
CA ARG A 228 -16.79 6.88 9.97
C ARG A 228 -17.86 6.22 10.85
N PRO A 229 -18.41 5.04 10.49
CA PRO A 229 -19.60 4.45 11.13
C PRO A 229 -19.43 3.97 12.59
N GLY A 230 -18.32 4.26 13.27
CA GLY A 230 -18.08 3.81 14.65
C GLY A 230 -18.96 4.52 15.68
N GLY A 231 -18.95 5.86 15.66
CA GLY A 231 -19.79 6.68 16.56
C GLY A 231 -21.29 6.41 16.36
N ASP A 232 -21.74 6.36 15.10
CA ASP A 232 -23.16 6.11 14.77
C ASP A 232 -23.66 4.76 15.28
N ARG A 233 -22.81 3.73 15.27
CA ARG A 233 -23.16 2.42 15.83
C ARG A 233 -23.35 2.47 17.35
N ILE A 234 -22.56 3.28 18.06
CA ILE A 234 -22.71 3.49 19.50
C ILE A 234 -24.02 4.22 19.78
N TYR A 235 -24.35 5.28 19.04
CA TYR A 235 -25.67 5.93 19.12
C TYR A 235 -26.80 4.94 18.83
N GLY A 236 -26.64 4.05 17.84
CA GLY A 236 -27.63 3.01 17.56
C GLY A 236 -27.91 2.07 18.75
N VAL A 237 -26.92 1.81 19.62
CA VAL A 237 -27.14 1.06 20.88
C VAL A 237 -28.02 1.88 21.83
N PHE A 238 -27.71 3.16 22.03
CA PHE A 238 -28.39 3.99 23.03
C PHE A 238 -29.77 4.50 22.58
N ASP A 239 -29.95 4.83 21.31
CA ASP A 239 -31.17 5.46 20.81
C ASP A 239 -32.19 4.41 20.34
N ASN A 240 -31.74 3.22 19.96
CA ASN A 240 -32.61 2.16 19.44
C ASN A 240 -32.64 0.92 20.34
N GLN A 241 -31.49 0.29 20.61
CA GLN A 241 -31.46 -1.01 21.28
C GLN A 241 -31.89 -0.93 22.75
N LEU A 242 -31.31 0.01 23.52
CA LEU A 242 -31.65 0.19 24.92
C LEU A 242 -33.13 0.56 25.12
N PRO A 243 -33.72 1.56 24.44
CA PRO A 243 -35.13 1.88 24.58
C PRO A 243 -36.05 0.72 24.17
N ALA A 244 -35.69 -0.04 23.15
CA ALA A 244 -36.44 -1.22 22.74
C ALA A 244 -36.38 -2.34 23.80
N ALA A 245 -35.23 -2.53 24.45
CA ALA A 245 -35.06 -3.50 25.52
C ALA A 245 -35.87 -3.11 26.77
N LEU A 246 -35.85 -1.82 27.14
CA LEU A 246 -36.63 -1.28 28.28
C LEU A 246 -38.14 -1.45 28.07
N LYS A 247 -38.65 -1.25 26.84
CA LYS A 247 -40.07 -1.46 26.50
C LYS A 247 -40.52 -2.92 26.57
N LYS A 248 -39.60 -3.88 26.45
CA LYS A 248 -39.89 -5.33 26.46
C LYS A 248 -39.85 -5.95 27.86
N LEU A 249 -39.62 -5.15 28.90
CA LEU A 249 -39.56 -5.66 30.27
C LEU A 249 -40.93 -6.20 30.71
N PRO A 250 -40.99 -7.32 31.46
CA PRO A 250 -42.23 -7.97 31.87
C PRO A 250 -42.92 -7.25 33.05
N LEU A 251 -42.98 -5.91 33.03
CA LEU A 251 -43.51 -5.09 34.12
C LEU A 251 -45.02 -5.33 34.33
N ASP A 252 -45.80 -5.48 33.26
CA ASP A 252 -47.25 -5.74 33.37
C ASP A 252 -47.56 -7.06 34.07
N ARG A 253 -46.74 -8.09 33.80
CA ARG A 253 -46.86 -9.40 34.48
C ARG A 253 -46.47 -9.28 35.95
N HIS A 254 -45.38 -8.57 36.23
CA HIS A 254 -44.89 -8.36 37.60
C HIS A 254 -45.86 -7.53 38.44
N LEU A 255 -46.51 -6.53 37.86
CA LEU A 255 -47.47 -5.63 38.53
C LEU A 255 -48.93 -6.08 38.39
N SER A 256 -49.17 -7.33 37.99
CA SER A 256 -50.51 -7.92 37.96
C SER A 256 -51.14 -7.97 39.35
N SER A 257 -52.47 -7.82 39.43
CA SER A 257 -53.21 -7.77 40.71
C SER A 257 -52.93 -8.99 41.60
N ASN A 258 -52.78 -10.17 41.00
CA ASN A 258 -52.46 -11.40 41.72
C ASN A 258 -51.07 -11.38 42.35
N ASN A 259 -50.06 -10.88 41.62
CA ASN A 259 -48.70 -10.79 42.13
C ASN A 259 -48.57 -9.67 43.17
N VAL A 260 -49.21 -8.51 42.92
CA VAL A 260 -49.27 -7.41 43.90
C VAL A 260 -49.88 -7.88 45.20
N ARG A 261 -51.02 -8.61 45.16
CA ARG A 261 -51.64 -9.18 46.38
C ARG A 261 -50.67 -10.06 47.14
N LYS A 262 -49.99 -10.97 46.44
CA LYS A 262 -49.02 -11.91 47.02
C LYS A 262 -47.88 -11.14 47.70
N VAL A 263 -47.20 -10.27 46.96
CA VAL A 263 -46.00 -9.54 47.42
C VAL A 263 -46.34 -8.61 48.59
N VAL A 264 -47.45 -7.88 48.51
CA VAL A 264 -47.91 -6.97 49.57
C VAL A 264 -48.28 -7.76 50.82
N SER A 265 -49.09 -8.82 50.71
CA SER A 265 -49.49 -9.64 51.86
C SER A 265 -48.29 -10.33 52.54
N GLU A 266 -47.30 -10.79 51.76
CA GLU A 266 -46.06 -11.37 52.28
C GLU A 266 -45.12 -10.33 52.94
N ALA A 267 -45.13 -9.08 52.46
CA ALA A 267 -44.32 -8.01 53.01
C ALA A 267 -44.89 -7.46 54.32
N ASP A 268 -46.21 -7.40 54.41
CA ASP A 268 -46.96 -6.83 55.52
C ASP A 268 -47.12 -7.77 56.72
N GLY A 269 -47.10 -9.08 56.46
CA GLY A 269 -47.13 -10.10 57.51
C GLY A 269 -48.34 -9.97 58.44
N TYR A 270 -48.09 -9.94 59.76
CA TYR A 270 -49.16 -9.87 60.77
C TYR A 270 -49.63 -8.44 61.08
N GLN A 271 -48.92 -7.40 60.65
CA GLN A 271 -49.21 -6.01 61.02
C GLN A 271 -50.34 -5.41 60.16
N PRO A 272 -51.48 -4.99 60.74
CA PRO A 272 -52.48 -4.21 60.01
C PRO A 272 -51.96 -2.77 59.82
N HIS A 273 -51.95 -2.30 58.57
CA HIS A 273 -51.51 -0.94 58.24
C HIS A 273 -52.63 0.08 58.52
N LEU A 274 -52.31 1.13 59.28
CA LEU A 274 -53.24 2.25 59.55
C LEU A 274 -53.28 3.28 58.41
N VAL A 275 -52.29 3.29 57.50
CA VAL A 275 -52.13 4.33 56.46
C VAL A 275 -51.76 3.76 55.07
N ALA A 276 -50.63 3.05 54.90
CA ALA A 276 -50.25 2.42 53.63
C ALA A 276 -49.23 1.26 53.81
N PRO A 277 -49.22 0.22 52.95
CA PRO A 277 -48.30 -0.92 53.03
C PRO A 277 -46.92 -0.61 52.42
N GLU A 278 -46.10 0.20 53.11
CA GLU A 278 -44.82 0.69 52.58
C GLU A 278 -43.84 -0.42 52.19
N GLN A 279 -43.80 -1.52 52.94
CA GLN A 279 -42.88 -2.63 52.65
C GLN A 279 -43.28 -3.38 51.38
N GLY A 280 -44.58 -3.51 51.11
CA GLY A 280 -45.10 -4.05 49.86
C GLY A 280 -44.68 -3.19 48.66
N TYR A 281 -44.83 -1.86 48.77
CA TYR A 281 -44.35 -0.92 47.75
C TYR A 281 -42.83 -1.05 47.50
N ARG A 282 -42.02 -1.08 48.57
CA ARG A 282 -40.56 -1.24 48.46
C ARG A 282 -40.18 -2.52 47.72
N ARG A 283 -40.77 -3.67 48.08
CA ARG A 283 -40.49 -4.95 47.41
C ARG A 283 -40.93 -4.97 45.95
N LEU A 284 -42.10 -4.40 45.64
CA LEU A 284 -42.59 -4.32 44.25
C LEU A 284 -41.72 -3.42 43.38
N ILE A 285 -41.25 -2.29 43.92
CA ILE A 285 -40.36 -1.38 43.21
C ILE A 285 -39.00 -2.03 43.01
N ASP A 286 -38.40 -2.60 44.06
CA ASP A 286 -37.10 -3.30 43.98
C ASP A 286 -37.12 -4.45 42.95
N GLY A 287 -38.16 -5.29 43.00
CA GLY A 287 -38.36 -6.36 42.01
C GLY A 287 -38.55 -5.84 40.58
N SER A 288 -39.22 -4.69 40.41
CA SER A 288 -39.42 -4.06 39.10
C SER A 288 -38.12 -3.45 38.55
N LEU A 289 -37.35 -2.77 39.40
CA LEU A 289 -36.08 -2.14 39.04
C LEU A 289 -34.97 -3.18 38.78
N GLY A 290 -35.03 -4.34 39.42
CA GLY A 290 -34.14 -5.47 39.14
C GLY A 290 -34.12 -5.89 37.66
N PHE A 291 -35.26 -5.78 36.95
CA PHE A 291 -35.32 -6.09 35.52
C PHE A 291 -34.51 -5.15 34.62
N PHE A 292 -34.16 -3.94 35.09
CA PHE A 292 -33.37 -2.96 34.33
C PHE A 292 -31.88 -3.31 34.27
N LYS A 293 -31.39 -4.15 35.20
CA LYS A 293 -29.99 -4.60 35.22
C LYS A 293 -29.60 -5.30 33.91
N GLY A 294 -30.45 -6.19 33.40
CA GLY A 294 -30.20 -6.93 32.16
C GLY A 294 -30.00 -6.03 30.93
N PRO A 295 -30.96 -5.14 30.58
CA PRO A 295 -30.80 -4.16 29.50
C PRO A 295 -29.59 -3.23 29.67
N ALA A 296 -29.27 -2.83 30.91
CA ALA A 296 -28.09 -2.00 31.19
C ALA A 296 -26.78 -2.74 30.87
N GLU A 297 -26.65 -4.00 31.31
CA GLU A 297 -25.49 -4.85 31.00
C GLU A 297 -25.39 -5.16 29.50
N ALA A 298 -26.51 -5.44 28.84
CA ALA A 298 -26.54 -5.67 27.40
C ALA A 298 -26.05 -4.45 26.61
N SER A 299 -26.36 -3.23 27.08
CA SER A 299 -25.88 -1.99 26.47
C SER A 299 -24.37 -1.80 26.64
N VAL A 300 -23.84 -2.16 27.82
CA VAL A 300 -22.38 -2.20 28.10
C VAL A 300 -21.68 -3.16 27.15
N ASP A 301 -22.21 -4.36 26.98
CA ASP A 301 -21.63 -5.40 26.14
C ASP A 301 -21.69 -5.05 24.64
N ALA A 302 -22.80 -4.46 24.19
CA ALA A 302 -22.96 -4.01 22.81
C ALA A 302 -21.93 -2.91 22.45
N VAL A 303 -21.70 -1.94 23.34
CA VAL A 303 -20.69 -0.90 23.11
C VAL A 303 -19.27 -1.48 23.13
N HIS A 304 -18.96 -2.38 24.07
CA HIS A 304 -17.67 -3.07 24.09
C HIS A 304 -17.40 -3.83 22.78
N PHE A 305 -18.38 -4.53 22.23
CA PHE A 305 -18.26 -5.20 20.94
C PHE A 305 -17.96 -4.23 19.79
N VAL A 306 -18.63 -3.07 19.76
CA VAL A 306 -18.34 -2.02 18.76
C VAL A 306 -16.89 -1.55 18.90
N LEU A 307 -16.42 -1.27 20.11
CA LEU A 307 -15.04 -0.82 20.36
C LEU A 307 -14.00 -1.85 19.92
N LYS A 308 -14.21 -3.15 20.19
CA LYS A 308 -13.34 -4.23 19.69
C LYS A 308 -13.24 -4.26 18.18
N GLU A 309 -14.37 -4.14 17.49
CA GLU A 309 -14.37 -4.08 16.02
C GLU A 309 -13.64 -2.84 15.49
N LEU A 310 -13.72 -1.69 16.19
CA LEU A 310 -12.97 -0.49 15.82
C LEU A 310 -11.46 -0.68 15.99
N VAL A 311 -11.01 -1.36 17.06
CA VAL A 311 -9.60 -1.72 17.23
C VAL A 311 -9.12 -2.56 16.06
N ARG A 312 -9.84 -3.64 15.72
CA ARG A 312 -9.49 -4.53 14.60
C ARG A 312 -9.39 -3.78 13.27
N LYS A 313 -10.35 -2.90 12.98
CA LYS A 313 -10.35 -2.07 11.77
C LYS A 313 -9.18 -1.08 11.74
N SER A 314 -8.89 -0.45 12.88
CA SER A 314 -7.82 0.55 12.99
C SER A 314 -6.44 -0.08 12.78
N ILE A 315 -6.21 -1.29 13.30
CA ILE A 315 -4.97 -2.04 13.05
C ILE A 315 -4.80 -2.37 11.56
N ALA A 316 -5.86 -2.87 10.92
CA ALA A 316 -5.81 -3.25 9.51
C ALA A 316 -5.56 -2.07 8.57
N GLU A 317 -6.03 -0.88 8.95
CA GLU A 317 -5.87 0.35 8.18
C GLU A 317 -4.52 1.05 8.39
N THR A 318 -3.86 0.78 9.51
CA THR A 318 -2.54 1.34 9.82
C THR A 318 -1.48 0.69 8.92
N GLN A 319 -1.13 1.34 7.81
CA GLN A 319 -0.21 0.80 6.79
C GLN A 319 1.17 0.46 7.36
N GLU A 320 1.67 1.30 8.26
CA GLU A 320 2.99 1.15 8.87
C GLU A 320 3.11 -0.15 9.66
N LEU A 321 2.02 -0.56 10.32
CA LEU A 321 1.94 -1.79 11.13
C LEU A 321 1.89 -3.06 10.28
N LYS A 322 1.52 -3.01 8.99
CA LYS A 322 1.43 -4.20 8.13
C LYS A 322 2.76 -4.94 7.99
N ARG A 323 3.88 -4.24 8.22
CA ARG A 323 5.23 -4.79 8.15
C ARG A 323 5.63 -5.56 9.42
N PHE A 324 4.91 -5.39 10.53
CA PHE A 324 5.26 -5.96 11.84
C PHE A 324 4.07 -6.73 12.44
N PRO A 325 3.83 -7.98 12.01
CA PRO A 325 2.73 -8.80 12.50
C PRO A 325 2.77 -9.04 14.02
N SER A 326 3.96 -9.20 14.62
CA SER A 326 4.08 -9.37 16.07
C SER A 326 3.67 -8.11 16.81
N LEU A 327 4.09 -6.92 16.35
CA LEU A 327 3.65 -5.64 16.91
C LEU A 327 2.14 -5.43 16.75
N GLN A 328 1.55 -5.85 15.62
CA GLN A 328 0.09 -5.82 15.45
C GLN A 328 -0.62 -6.67 16.49
N SER A 329 -0.14 -7.89 16.73
CA SER A 329 -0.69 -8.79 17.73
C SER A 329 -0.57 -8.20 19.14
N ASP A 330 0.59 -7.64 19.47
CA ASP A 330 0.84 -7.03 20.78
C ASP A 330 -0.03 -5.78 21.04
N ILE A 331 -0.17 -4.90 20.04
CA ILE A 331 -1.07 -3.74 20.11
C ILE A 331 -2.52 -4.20 20.23
N ALA A 332 -2.94 -5.21 19.46
CA ALA A 332 -4.29 -5.76 19.52
C ALA A 332 -4.60 -6.34 20.90
N ALA A 333 -3.68 -7.14 21.46
CA ALA A 333 -3.81 -7.72 22.79
C ALA A 333 -3.93 -6.63 23.86
N ALA A 334 -3.01 -5.67 23.87
CA ALA A 334 -3.00 -4.59 24.85
C ALA A 334 -4.25 -3.69 24.78
N ALA A 335 -4.74 -3.41 23.58
CA ALA A 335 -5.98 -2.66 23.37
C ALA A 335 -7.20 -3.45 23.89
N ASN A 336 -7.30 -4.74 23.56
CA ASN A 336 -8.40 -5.60 24.01
C ASN A 336 -8.43 -5.76 25.53
N ASP A 337 -7.28 -5.96 26.17
CA ASP A 337 -7.17 -6.05 27.63
C ASP A 337 -7.62 -4.75 28.32
N SER A 338 -7.33 -3.60 27.72
CA SER A 338 -7.80 -2.31 28.21
C SER A 338 -9.32 -2.16 28.04
N LEU A 339 -9.87 -2.56 26.90
CA LEU A 339 -11.32 -2.56 26.66
C LEU A 339 -12.08 -3.48 27.62
N GLU A 340 -11.52 -4.62 28.02
CA GLU A 340 -12.16 -5.54 28.98
C GLU A 340 -12.28 -4.88 30.36
N ARG A 341 -11.23 -4.20 30.82
CA ARG A 341 -11.26 -3.46 32.09
C ARG A 341 -12.27 -2.32 32.07
N PHE A 342 -12.30 -1.56 30.99
CA PHE A 342 -13.26 -0.47 30.82
C PHE A 342 -14.70 -1.00 30.82
N ARG A 343 -14.94 -2.15 30.19
CA ARG A 343 -16.23 -2.85 30.21
C ARG A 343 -16.63 -3.26 31.63
N ASP A 344 -15.73 -3.86 32.40
CA ASP A 344 -16.02 -4.27 33.77
C ASP A 344 -16.33 -3.09 34.69
N ASP A 345 -15.58 -1.99 34.59
CA ASP A 345 -15.83 -0.78 35.35
C ASP A 345 -17.15 -0.12 34.94
N SER A 346 -17.46 -0.14 33.65
CA SER A 346 -18.75 0.33 33.12
C SER A 346 -19.91 -0.53 33.61
N ARG A 347 -19.78 -1.86 33.62
CA ARG A 347 -20.77 -2.79 34.16
C ARG A 347 -21.06 -2.47 35.63
N LYS A 348 -20.02 -2.37 36.46
CA LYS A 348 -20.17 -2.02 37.88
C LYS A 348 -20.89 -0.69 38.06
N THR A 349 -20.57 0.30 37.22
CA THR A 349 -21.17 1.64 37.30
C THR A 349 -22.65 1.63 36.93
N VAL A 350 -23.03 1.00 35.81
CA VAL A 350 -24.44 0.96 35.39
C VAL A 350 -25.31 0.14 36.33
N LEU A 351 -24.78 -0.95 36.90
CA LEU A 351 -25.49 -1.74 37.91
C LEU A 351 -25.69 -0.92 39.19
N ARG A 352 -24.68 -0.18 39.64
CA ARG A 352 -24.79 0.73 40.78
C ARG A 352 -25.82 1.82 40.54
N LEU A 353 -25.94 2.37 39.33
CA LEU A 353 -26.97 3.34 39.00
C LEU A 353 -28.37 2.76 39.21
N VAL A 354 -28.62 1.54 38.72
CA VAL A 354 -29.91 0.86 38.94
C VAL A 354 -30.14 0.59 40.43
N GLU A 355 -29.12 0.16 41.16
CA GLU A 355 -29.22 -0.12 42.60
C GLU A 355 -29.48 1.14 43.43
N MET A 356 -28.88 2.27 43.06
CA MET A 356 -29.13 3.56 43.71
C MET A 356 -30.60 3.97 43.58
N GLU A 357 -31.20 3.81 42.40
CA GLU A 357 -32.62 4.11 42.16
C GLU A 357 -33.55 3.18 42.95
N SER A 358 -33.12 1.95 43.23
CA SER A 358 -33.87 1.00 44.08
C SER A 358 -33.73 1.24 45.58
N SER A 359 -32.62 1.84 46.01
CA SER A 359 -32.28 2.02 47.42
C SER A 359 -32.93 3.25 48.05
N TYR A 360 -33.23 4.28 47.26
CA TYR A 360 -33.81 5.53 47.75
C TYR A 360 -35.12 5.83 47.04
N LEU A 361 -36.23 5.66 47.76
CA LEU A 361 -37.53 6.13 47.34
C LEU A 361 -37.74 7.55 47.87
N THR A 362 -38.12 8.48 47.00
CA THR A 362 -38.34 9.87 47.41
C THR A 362 -39.47 9.96 48.43
N VAL A 363 -39.26 10.75 49.49
CA VAL A 363 -40.30 11.04 50.50
C VAL A 363 -41.54 11.65 49.85
N GLU A 364 -41.36 12.38 48.74
CA GLU A 364 -42.43 12.95 47.94
C GLU A 364 -43.31 11.87 47.28
N PHE A 365 -42.75 10.72 46.87
CA PHE A 365 -43.53 9.60 46.36
C PHE A 365 -44.54 9.11 47.40
N PHE A 366 -44.10 8.85 48.63
CA PHE A 366 -44.99 8.43 49.72
C PHE A 366 -45.95 9.51 50.18
N ARG A 367 -45.56 10.79 50.13
CA ARG A 367 -46.47 11.91 50.44
C ARG A 367 -47.61 12.03 49.42
N LYS A 368 -47.33 11.81 48.13
CA LYS A 368 -48.36 11.79 47.07
C LYS A 368 -49.35 10.63 47.24
N LEU A 369 -48.89 9.47 47.74
CA LEU A 369 -49.77 8.34 48.06
C LEU A 369 -50.79 8.68 49.17
N GLN A 370 -50.43 9.53 50.13
CA GLN A 370 -51.29 9.90 51.27
C GLN A 370 -52.37 10.95 50.93
N LEU A 371 -52.18 11.74 49.87
CA LEU A 371 -53.07 12.88 49.53
C LEU A 371 -54.30 12.49 48.71
N GLU A 372 -54.39 11.25 48.23
CA GLU A 372 -55.54 10.77 47.46
C GLU A 372 -56.44 9.88 48.36
N PRO A 373 -57.49 10.43 49.02
CA PRO A 373 -58.34 9.68 49.93
C PRO A 373 -59.17 8.60 49.21
N GLU A 374 -59.45 7.49 49.90
CA GLU A 374 -60.44 6.49 49.45
C GLU A 374 -61.83 7.13 49.40
N LYS A 375 -62.28 7.54 48.20
CA LYS A 375 -63.70 7.74 47.96
C LYS A 375 -64.35 6.37 47.78
N ASN A 376 -65.04 5.93 48.83
CA ASN A 376 -65.86 4.71 48.97
C ASN A 376 -65.17 3.49 49.60
N SER A 377 -65.15 3.43 50.94
CA SER A 377 -65.15 2.16 51.67
C SER A 377 -66.36 2.11 52.62
N ASN A 378 -67.36 1.30 52.27
CA ASN A 378 -68.40 0.86 53.22
C ASN A 378 -67.78 -0.23 54.12
N PRO A 379 -68.09 -0.27 55.43
CA PRO A 379 -67.55 -1.28 56.33
C PRO A 379 -68.27 -2.61 56.09
N SER A 380 -67.58 -3.61 55.53
CA SER A 380 -68.12 -4.96 55.35
C SER A 380 -67.35 -5.99 56.17
N GLY A 381 -68.05 -6.60 57.14
CA GLY A 381 -67.96 -7.99 57.62
C GLY A 381 -66.63 -8.56 58.17
N PRO A 382 -66.67 -9.46 59.18
CA PRO A 382 -65.48 -10.03 59.84
C PRO A 382 -64.66 -11.02 58.98
N ASN A 383 -64.98 -11.16 57.68
CA ASN A 383 -64.34 -12.07 56.74
C ASN A 383 -64.01 -11.41 55.38
N ALA A 384 -63.94 -10.08 55.32
CA ALA A 384 -63.56 -9.38 54.09
C ALA A 384 -62.05 -9.52 53.83
N ASP A 385 -61.70 -9.80 52.56
CA ASP A 385 -60.31 -9.80 52.08
C ASP A 385 -59.57 -8.54 52.57
N ARG A 386 -58.38 -8.75 53.14
CA ARG A 386 -57.56 -7.71 53.80
C ARG A 386 -57.27 -6.50 52.90
N TYR A 387 -57.39 -6.66 51.58
CA TYR A 387 -57.27 -5.62 50.57
C TYR A 387 -58.36 -5.77 49.51
N SER A 388 -59.06 -4.67 49.19
CA SER A 388 -59.99 -4.65 48.06
C SER A 388 -59.23 -4.75 46.73
N ASP A 389 -59.84 -5.36 45.71
CA ASP A 389 -59.24 -5.43 44.37
C ASP A 389 -58.91 -4.05 43.78
N ASN A 390 -59.71 -3.04 44.12
CA ASN A 390 -59.44 -1.65 43.74
C ASN A 390 -58.19 -1.09 44.40
N HIS A 391 -57.95 -1.41 45.68
CA HIS A 391 -56.74 -1.00 46.40
C HIS A 391 -55.48 -1.62 45.79
N LEU A 392 -55.52 -2.92 45.48
CA LEU A 392 -54.40 -3.64 44.86
C LEU A 392 -54.06 -3.12 43.46
N ARG A 393 -55.06 -2.83 42.64
CA ARG A 393 -54.87 -2.22 41.31
C ARG A 393 -54.20 -0.84 41.42
N ARG A 394 -54.59 -0.05 42.42
CA ARG A 394 -54.01 1.28 42.66
C ARG A 394 -52.55 1.20 43.10
N ILE A 395 -52.19 0.26 43.97
CA ILE A 395 -50.79 -0.03 44.32
C ILE A 395 -49.98 -0.33 43.06
N GLY A 396 -50.47 -1.25 42.20
CA GLY A 396 -49.80 -1.59 40.94
C GLY A 396 -49.62 -0.39 40.01
N SER A 397 -50.66 0.45 39.86
CA SER A 397 -50.61 1.68 39.05
C SER A 397 -49.58 2.68 39.58
N ASN A 398 -49.52 2.88 40.90
CA ASN A 398 -48.59 3.81 41.52
C ASN A 398 -47.13 3.34 41.39
N VAL A 399 -46.88 2.04 41.57
CA VAL A 399 -45.56 1.44 41.32
C VAL A 399 -45.18 1.57 39.86
N SER A 400 -46.11 1.31 38.93
CA SER A 400 -45.88 1.45 37.49
C SER A 400 -45.48 2.89 37.12
N ALA A 401 -46.18 3.90 37.65
CA ALA A 401 -45.85 5.30 37.43
C ALA A 401 -44.45 5.66 37.96
N TYR A 402 -44.08 5.17 39.16
CA TYR A 402 -42.74 5.37 39.71
C TYR A 402 -41.65 4.73 38.85
N VAL A 403 -41.85 3.46 38.47
CA VAL A 403 -40.92 2.72 37.61
C VAL A 403 -40.79 3.38 36.24
N GLY A 404 -41.87 3.95 35.70
CA GLY A 404 -41.84 4.76 34.47
C GLY A 404 -40.93 5.99 34.59
N MET A 405 -41.04 6.75 35.68
CA MET A 405 -40.15 7.90 35.92
C MET A 405 -38.68 7.47 36.04
N VAL A 406 -38.41 6.39 36.79
CA VAL A 406 -37.04 5.86 36.93
C VAL A 406 -36.51 5.34 35.59
N CYS A 407 -37.36 4.72 34.77
CA CYS A 407 -37.01 4.26 33.43
C CYS A 407 -36.51 5.42 32.56
N ASP A 408 -37.18 6.58 32.58
CA ASP A 408 -36.76 7.76 31.84
C ASP A 408 -35.42 8.32 32.35
N THR A 409 -35.21 8.35 33.67
CA THR A 409 -33.93 8.72 34.28
C THR A 409 -32.81 7.77 33.82
N LEU A 410 -33.02 6.46 33.95
CA LEU A 410 -32.06 5.42 33.56
C LEU A 410 -31.75 5.44 32.06
N ARG A 411 -32.75 5.70 31.22
CA ARG A 411 -32.57 5.87 29.77
C ARG A 411 -31.59 7.00 29.44
N SER A 412 -31.50 8.02 30.28
CA SER A 412 -30.56 9.13 30.11
C SER A 412 -29.21 8.92 30.81
N SER A 413 -29.18 8.23 31.95
CA SER A 413 -27.98 8.09 32.78
C SER A 413 -27.10 6.91 32.36
N ILE A 414 -27.69 5.79 31.93
CA ILE A 414 -26.95 4.60 31.47
C ILE A 414 -26.04 4.95 30.29
N PRO A 415 -26.50 5.58 29.19
CA PRO A 415 -25.61 5.96 28.09
C PRO A 415 -24.44 6.84 28.54
N LYS A 416 -24.69 7.81 29.42
CA LYS A 416 -23.63 8.71 29.95
C LYS A 416 -22.58 7.94 30.73
N ALA A 417 -22.99 6.99 31.57
CA ALA A 417 -22.07 6.13 32.31
C ALA A 417 -21.26 5.22 31.38
N VAL A 418 -21.89 4.61 30.39
CA VAL A 418 -21.20 3.78 29.39
C VAL A 418 -20.18 4.59 28.59
N VAL A 419 -20.57 5.79 28.13
CA VAL A 419 -19.66 6.69 27.41
C VAL A 419 -18.49 7.11 28.29
N TYR A 420 -18.73 7.48 29.54
CA TYR A 420 -17.69 7.95 30.45
C TYR A 420 -16.69 6.83 30.82
N CYS A 421 -17.19 5.64 31.16
CA CYS A 421 -16.36 4.53 31.61
C CYS A 421 -15.71 3.75 30.46
N GLN A 422 -16.34 3.66 29.29
CA GLN A 422 -15.80 2.91 28.15
C GLN A 422 -15.29 3.80 27.04
N VAL A 423 -16.17 4.58 26.41
CA VAL A 423 -15.86 5.27 25.15
C VAL A 423 -14.77 6.32 25.36
N LEU A 424 -14.92 7.14 26.40
CA LEU A 424 -13.96 8.20 26.72
C LEU A 424 -12.63 7.63 27.23
N GLN A 425 -12.66 6.52 27.98
CA GLN A 425 -11.45 5.83 28.43
C GLN A 425 -10.72 5.16 27.27
N ALA A 426 -11.44 4.49 26.37
CA ALA A 426 -10.89 3.94 25.14
C ALA A 426 -10.27 5.05 24.27
N LYS A 427 -10.89 6.23 24.17
CA LYS A 427 -10.30 7.36 23.44
C LYS A 427 -8.98 7.86 24.05
N LYS A 428 -8.86 7.85 25.37
CA LYS A 428 -7.75 8.50 26.10
C LYS A 428 -6.62 7.58 26.49
N ALA A 429 -6.91 6.32 26.77
CA ALA A 429 -6.04 5.44 27.55
C ALA A 429 -5.90 4.02 27.00
N LEU A 430 -6.30 3.78 25.74
CA LEU A 430 -6.29 2.44 25.12
C LEU A 430 -4.93 1.74 25.19
N LEU A 431 -3.85 2.49 24.91
CA LEU A 431 -2.48 1.98 24.88
C LEU A 431 -1.62 2.42 26.06
N ASN A 432 -2.18 3.04 27.10
CA ASN A 432 -1.38 3.57 28.23
C ASN A 432 -0.53 2.50 28.91
N GLN A 433 -1.08 1.30 29.07
CA GLN A 433 -0.31 0.19 29.65
C GLN A 433 0.73 -0.37 28.69
N PHE A 434 0.42 -0.39 27.39
CA PHE A 434 1.39 -0.78 26.38
C PHE A 434 2.59 0.17 26.39
N TYR A 435 2.35 1.48 26.41
CA TYR A 435 3.42 2.49 26.54
C TYR A 435 4.28 2.28 27.80
N ALA A 436 3.65 1.98 28.94
CA ALA A 436 4.38 1.67 30.17
C ALA A 436 5.21 0.37 30.07
N GLN A 437 4.72 -0.65 29.36
CA GLN A 437 5.45 -1.91 29.14
C GLN A 437 6.62 -1.72 28.18
N VAL A 438 6.41 -1.00 27.08
CA VAL A 438 7.44 -0.70 26.08
C VAL A 438 8.57 0.12 26.72
N GLY A 439 8.25 1.14 27.52
CA GLY A 439 9.25 1.92 28.25
C GLY A 439 10.05 1.11 29.28
N ARG A 440 9.49 0.03 29.84
CA ARG A 440 10.23 -0.90 30.71
C ARG A 440 11.11 -1.90 29.95
N ARG A 441 10.86 -2.13 28.65
CA ARG A 441 11.65 -3.05 27.81
C ARG A 441 12.92 -2.41 27.26
N GLU A 442 12.99 -1.07 27.19
CA GLU A 442 14.21 -0.31 26.88
C GLU A 442 15.38 -0.68 27.81
N THR A 443 15.09 -0.91 29.09
CA THR A 443 16.12 -1.29 30.09
C THR A 443 16.57 -2.75 29.99
N ARG A 444 15.93 -3.59 29.18
CA ARG A 444 16.15 -5.04 29.11
C ARG A 444 16.46 -5.57 27.72
N PHE A 445 17.07 -4.81 26.79
CA PHE A 445 17.51 -5.33 25.46
C PHE A 445 16.46 -6.19 24.69
N ASN A 446 15.16 -6.07 25.01
CA ASN A 446 14.10 -6.99 24.55
C ASN A 446 13.15 -6.31 23.56
N ILE A 447 13.56 -5.18 22.99
CA ILE A 447 12.83 -4.46 21.95
C ILE A 447 12.92 -5.19 20.61
N PHE A 448 13.98 -5.99 20.40
CA PHE A 448 14.18 -6.76 19.17
C PHE A 448 13.03 -7.74 18.88
N SER A 449 12.46 -8.38 19.91
CA SER A 449 11.33 -9.31 19.74
C SER A 449 10.01 -8.65 19.34
N LEU A 450 9.89 -7.31 19.45
CA LEU A 450 8.69 -6.58 19.05
C LEU A 450 8.68 -6.21 17.57
N ILE A 451 9.84 -6.16 16.91
CA ILE A 451 9.98 -5.66 15.53
C ILE A 451 10.24 -6.81 14.53
N ASP A 452 10.20 -8.07 14.95
CA ASP A 452 10.51 -9.22 14.09
C ASP A 452 11.87 -9.07 13.35
N ILE A 453 12.82 -8.37 13.97
CA ILE A 453 14.23 -8.25 13.56
C ILE A 453 15.04 -9.24 14.41
#